data_AF-A0A7S2V4G8-F1
#
_entry.id   AF-A0A7S2V4G8-F1
#
_cell.length_a   1.000
_cell.length_b   1.000
_cell.length_c   1.000
_cell.angle_alpha   90.00
_cell.angle_beta   90.00
_cell.angle_gamma   90.00
#
_symmetry.space_group_name_H-M   'P 1'
#
loop_
_entity.id
_entity.type
_entity.pdbx_description
1 polymer ?
#
loop_
_entity_poly.entity_id
_entity_poly.type
_entity_poly.pdbx_seq_one_letter_code
_entity_poly.pdbx_strand_id
1 'polypeptide(L)'
;EDAGPPGGSEALPPLPEEPAEGTEGCGLVQLRLPDGTSQRRRFLLSDDVLVLYSWANSVVQESKPFELRNAFPPKNLEEDKGKTLAECGLNNQSIRMTWR
;
A
#
# COMPACT_ATOMS: atom_id res chain seq x y z
N GLU A 1 6.30 14.16 22.94
CA GLU A 1 5.53 14.24 21.67
C GLU A 1 5.32 12.82 21.18
N ASP A 2 4.20 12.36 20.63
CA ASP A 2 3.30 12.94 19.64
C ASP A 2 1.88 12.36 19.84
N ALA A 3 0.89 13.23 19.88
CA ALA A 3 -0.51 12.84 20.08
C ALA A 3 -1.13 12.53 18.71
N GLY A 4 -1.19 11.25 18.33
CA GLY A 4 -2.02 10.81 17.22
C GLY A 4 -3.51 11.12 17.51
N PRO A 5 -4.24 11.79 16.60
CA PRO A 5 -5.60 12.24 16.88
C PRO A 5 -6.60 11.06 16.91
N PRO A 6 -7.68 11.16 17.73
CA PRO A 6 -8.81 10.24 17.68
C PRO A 6 -9.86 10.76 16.68
N GLY A 7 -10.37 9.88 15.81
CA GLY A 7 -11.51 10.17 14.92
C GLY A 7 -11.27 9.63 13.51
N GLY A 8 -12.04 8.67 13.02
CA GLY A 8 -13.48 8.82 12.84
C GLY A 8 -13.83 9.43 11.47
N SER A 9 -12.97 9.24 10.48
CA SER A 9 -13.21 9.30 9.04
C SER A 9 -12.13 8.37 8.51
N GLU A 10 -12.45 7.32 7.75
CA GLU A 10 -11.44 6.33 7.30
C GLU A 10 -10.52 6.96 6.24
N ALA A 11 -9.80 7.99 6.63
CA ALA A 11 -8.83 8.71 5.83
C ALA A 11 -7.59 7.82 5.75
N LEU A 12 -7.10 7.62 4.52
CA LEU A 12 -5.91 6.85 4.29
C LEU A 12 -4.73 7.45 5.10
N PRO A 13 -3.86 6.62 5.69
CA PRO A 13 -2.73 7.11 6.45
C PRO A 13 -1.81 7.95 5.55
N PRO A 14 -1.04 8.89 6.12
CA PRO A 14 -0.01 9.59 5.36
C PRO A 14 0.96 8.58 4.75
N LEU A 15 1.40 8.85 3.52
CA LEU A 15 2.34 7.99 2.82
C LEU A 15 3.72 8.10 3.48
N PRO A 16 4.26 7.04 4.13
CA PRO A 16 5.54 7.11 4.83
C PRO A 16 6.70 7.34 3.86
N GLU A 17 7.82 7.87 4.33
CA GLU A 17 9.04 7.98 3.53
C GLU A 17 9.52 6.61 3.03
N GLU A 18 10.13 6.57 1.84
CA GLU A 18 10.67 5.31 1.33
C GLU A 18 11.92 4.92 2.16
N PRO A 19 11.94 3.72 2.79
CA PRO A 19 13.11 3.26 3.51
C PRO A 19 14.29 3.02 2.57
N ALA A 20 15.49 3.25 3.09
CA ALA A 20 16.73 3.04 2.35
C ALA A 20 16.93 1.57 1.97
N GLU A 21 17.78 1.33 0.98
CA GLU A 21 18.16 -0.02 0.62
C GLU A 21 18.88 -0.70 1.78
N GLY A 22 18.47 -1.91 2.14
CA GLY A 22 19.05 -2.67 3.24
C GLY A 22 18.49 -2.33 4.63
N THR A 23 17.46 -1.46 4.74
CA THR A 23 16.74 -1.28 6.00
C THR A 23 16.13 -2.60 6.45
N GLU A 24 16.42 -3.02 7.68
CA GLU A 24 15.88 -4.25 8.24
C GLU A 24 14.35 -4.14 8.38
N GLY A 25 13.65 -5.22 8.03
CA GLY A 25 12.19 -5.23 8.07
C GLY A 25 11.52 -4.38 7.00
N CYS A 26 12.21 -3.99 5.93
CA CYS A 26 11.57 -3.39 4.76
C CYS A 26 11.24 -4.45 3.68
N GLY A 27 10.21 -4.16 2.88
CA GLY A 27 9.84 -4.95 1.72
C GLY A 27 9.63 -4.06 0.49
N LEU A 28 10.03 -4.55 -0.68
CA LEU A 28 9.73 -3.90 -1.94
C LEU A 28 8.31 -4.28 -2.39
N VAL A 29 7.48 -3.30 -2.73
CA VAL A 29 6.16 -3.54 -3.32
C VAL A 29 6.15 -2.98 -4.73
N GLN A 30 5.68 -3.78 -5.69
CA GLN A 30 5.45 -3.33 -7.06
C GLN A 30 3.96 -3.10 -7.29
N LEU A 31 3.54 -1.86 -7.53
CA LEU A 31 2.19 -1.49 -7.91
C LEU A 31 2.06 -1.49 -9.44
N ARG A 32 1.23 -2.38 -9.97
CA ARG A 32 0.83 -2.38 -11.39
C ARG A 32 -0.39 -1.51 -11.59
N LEU A 33 -0.24 -0.44 -12.36
CA LEU A 33 -1.31 0.49 -12.70
C LEU A 33 -2.17 -0.06 -13.84
N PRO A 34 -3.43 0.38 -13.94
CA PRO A 34 -4.34 -0.02 -15.03
C PRO A 34 -3.89 0.50 -16.41
N ASP A 35 -3.06 1.54 -16.44
CA ASP A 35 -2.41 2.07 -17.65
C ASP A 35 -1.33 1.11 -18.23
N GLY A 36 -1.01 0.02 -17.51
CA GLY A 36 0.00 -0.96 -17.90
C GLY A 36 1.41 -0.64 -17.38
N THR A 37 1.60 0.57 -16.86
CA THR A 37 2.81 0.98 -16.14
C THR A 37 2.90 0.34 -14.75
N SER A 38 4.10 0.31 -14.17
CA SER A 38 4.31 -0.23 -12.82
C SER A 38 5.27 0.65 -12.03
N GLN A 39 4.91 0.96 -10.79
CA GLN A 39 5.76 1.67 -9.85
C GLN A 39 6.29 0.70 -8.80
N ARG A 40 7.51 0.96 -8.30
CA ARG A 40 8.13 0.18 -7.23
C ARG A 40 8.47 1.11 -6.10
N ARG A 41 8.17 0.70 -4.87
CA ARG A 41 8.48 1.45 -3.67
C ARG A 41 8.73 0.51 -2.51
N ARG A 42 9.68 0.87 -1.65
CA ARG A 42 9.92 0.13 -0.40
C ARG A 42 8.98 0.63 0.69
N PHE A 43 8.58 -0.26 1.59
CA PHE A 43 7.76 0.03 2.76
C PHE A 43 8.30 -0.74 3.96
N LEU A 44 8.03 -0.27 5.17
CA LEU A 44 8.32 -1.07 6.35
C LEU A 44 7.27 -2.17 6.45
N LEU A 45 7.68 -3.41 6.70
CA LEU A 45 6.76 -4.54 6.81
C LEU A 45 5.79 -4.37 8.00
N SER A 46 6.12 -3.50 8.96
CA SER A 46 5.26 -3.08 10.06
C SER A 46 4.22 -2.02 9.69
N ASP A 47 4.31 -1.39 8.51
CA ASP A 47 3.29 -0.45 8.05
C ASP A 47 1.97 -1.18 7.75
N ASP A 48 0.86 -0.48 7.97
CA ASP A 48 -0.48 -0.96 7.63
C ASP A 48 -0.67 -1.04 6.11
N VAL A 49 -1.40 -2.06 5.64
CA VAL A 49 -1.69 -2.23 4.20
C VAL A 49 -2.34 -1.00 3.56
N LEU A 50 -3.05 -0.17 4.34
CA LEU A 50 -3.68 1.07 3.90
C LEU A 50 -2.67 2.07 3.30
N VAL A 51 -1.38 2.04 3.68
CA VAL A 51 -0.36 2.91 3.07
C VAL A 51 -0.20 2.66 1.56
N LEU A 52 -0.53 1.46 1.08
CA LEU A 52 -0.51 1.14 -0.34
C LEU A 52 -1.63 1.87 -1.11
N TYR A 53 -2.77 2.10 -0.47
CA TYR A 53 -3.86 2.89 -1.04
C TYR A 53 -3.48 4.37 -1.08
N SER A 54 -2.80 4.88 -0.05
CA SER A 54 -2.24 6.24 -0.06
C SER A 54 -1.23 6.42 -1.19
N TRP A 55 -0.36 5.42 -1.38
CA TRP A 55 0.61 5.40 -2.47
C TRP A 55 -0.07 5.39 -3.84
N ALA A 56 -1.05 4.50 -4.04
CA ALA A 56 -1.77 4.40 -5.30
C ALA A 56 -2.48 5.72 -5.65
N ASN A 57 -3.17 6.34 -4.68
CA ASN A 57 -3.78 7.66 -4.85
C ASN A 57 -2.75 8.73 -5.25
N SER A 58 -1.59 8.75 -4.59
CA SER A 58 -0.50 9.68 -4.92
C SER A 58 0.06 9.49 -6.32
N VAL A 59 -0.02 8.28 -6.89
CA VAL A 59 0.50 7.96 -8.22
C VAL A 59 -0.50 8.30 -9.32
N VAL A 60 -1.77 7.94 -9.15
CA VAL A 60 -2.77 8.08 -10.23
C VAL A 60 -3.33 9.48 -10.36
N GLN A 61 -3.32 10.29 -9.30
CA GLN A 61 -3.88 11.66 -9.28
C GLN A 61 -5.34 11.76 -9.78
N GLU A 62 -6.04 10.63 -9.92
CA GLU A 62 -7.44 10.54 -10.33
C GLU A 62 -8.31 10.24 -9.11
N SER A 63 -9.46 10.91 -9.01
CA SER A 63 -10.45 10.67 -7.96
C SER A 63 -11.36 9.46 -8.23
N LYS A 64 -10.97 8.57 -9.15
CA LYS A 64 -11.74 7.37 -9.48
C LYS A 64 -11.56 6.32 -8.40
N PRO A 65 -12.63 5.61 -8.00
CA PRO A 65 -12.52 4.51 -7.07
C PRO A 65 -11.68 3.39 -7.70
N PHE A 66 -10.80 2.80 -6.90
CA PHE A 66 -9.97 1.68 -7.31
C PHE A 66 -9.84 0.68 -6.17
N GLU A 67 -9.40 -0.52 -6.52
CA GLU A 67 -9.06 -1.57 -5.56
C GLU A 67 -7.65 -2.08 -5.83
N LEU A 68 -7.00 -2.55 -4.76
CA LEU A 68 -5.69 -3.16 -4.82
C LEU A 68 -5.81 -4.66 -4.55
N ARG A 69 -5.24 -5.46 -5.44
CA ARG A 69 -5.24 -6.93 -5.32
C ARG A 69 -3.83 -7.48 -5.38
N ASN A 70 -3.57 -8.55 -4.63
CA ASN A 70 -2.32 -9.30 -4.77
C ASN A 70 -2.22 -9.92 -6.16
N ALA A 71 -0.99 -10.05 -6.68
CA ALA A 71 -0.77 -10.75 -7.94
C ALA A 71 -0.99 -12.27 -7.79
N PHE A 72 -0.58 -12.86 -6.66
CA PHE A 72 -0.69 -14.31 -6.46
C PHE A 72 -0.65 -14.72 -4.97
N PRO A 73 -1.66 -15.44 -4.44
CA PRO A 73 -3.00 -15.59 -5.01
C PRO A 73 -3.72 -14.23 -5.10
N PRO A 74 -4.61 -14.03 -6.09
CA PRO A 74 -5.37 -12.80 -6.22
C PRO A 74 -6.35 -12.65 -5.07
N LYS A 75 -6.01 -11.76 -4.13
CA LYS A 75 -6.81 -11.41 -2.96
C LYS A 75 -6.98 -9.90 -2.90
N ASN A 76 -8.15 -9.43 -2.51
CA ASN A 76 -8.38 -8.00 -2.32
C ASN A 76 -7.75 -7.53 -1.01
N LEU A 77 -6.86 -6.53 -1.09
CA LEU A 77 -6.21 -5.95 0.08
C LEU A 77 -7.18 -5.16 0.97
N GLU A 78 -8.38 -4.83 0.49
CA GLU A 78 -9.41 -4.20 1.32
C GLU A 78 -9.88 -5.11 2.47
N GLU A 79 -9.76 -6.43 2.31
CA GLU A 79 -10.08 -7.40 3.36
C GLU A 79 -8.98 -7.49 4.43
N ASP A 80 -7.81 -6.91 4.15
CA ASP A 80 -6.66 -6.90 5.05
C ASP A 80 -6.41 -5.52 5.69
N LYS A 81 -7.37 -4.58 5.57
CA LYS A 81 -7.33 -3.29 6.28
C LYS A 81 -7.13 -3.52 7.79
N GLY A 82 -6.18 -2.83 8.40
CA GLY A 82 -5.81 -3.03 9.80
C GLY A 82 -4.74 -4.11 10.02
N LYS A 83 -4.24 -4.76 8.96
CA LYS A 83 -3.10 -5.68 9.02
C LYS A 83 -1.85 -5.04 8.45
N THR A 84 -0.72 -5.50 8.95
CA THR A 84 0.59 -5.07 8.45
C THR A 84 0.93 -5.71 7.10
N LEU A 85 1.82 -5.06 6.34
CA LEU A 85 2.38 -5.61 5.10
C LEU A 85 3.02 -6.99 5.33
N ALA A 86 3.65 -7.21 6.50
CA ALA A 86 4.20 -8.50 6.93
C ALA A 86 3.12 -9.59 6.98
N GLU A 87 2.01 -9.31 7.66
CA GLU A 87 0.89 -10.25 7.83
C GLU A 87 0.20 -10.57 6.50
N CYS A 88 0.19 -9.60 5.59
CA CYS A 88 -0.34 -9.77 4.24
C CYS A 88 0.62 -10.50 3.30
N GLY A 89 1.86 -10.78 3.74
CA GLY A 89 2.89 -11.41 2.92
C GLY A 89 3.36 -10.54 1.75
N LEU A 90 3.30 -9.21 1.88
CA LEU A 90 3.55 -8.25 0.80
C LEU A 90 5.04 -7.95 0.53
N ASN A 91 5.94 -8.67 1.19
CA ASN A 91 7.38 -8.50 0.99
C ASN A 91 7.81 -8.98 -0.41
N ASN A 92 8.42 -8.08 -1.20
CA ASN A 92 8.85 -8.35 -2.58
C ASN A 92 7.72 -8.81 -3.50
N GLN A 93 6.47 -8.44 -3.17
CA GLN A 93 5.29 -8.83 -3.93
C GLN A 93 4.88 -7.77 -4.95
N SER A 94 4.17 -8.24 -5.97
CA SER A 94 3.45 -7.38 -6.90
C SER A 94 1.98 -7.28 -6.50
N ILE A 95 1.47 -6.07 -6.46
CA ILE A 95 0.04 -5.77 -6.31
C ILE A 95 -0.46 -5.13 -7.62
N ARG A 96 -1.72 -5.36 -7.94
CA ARG A 96 -2.37 -4.78 -9.11
C ARG A 96 -3.48 -3.84 -8.66
N MET A 97 -3.49 -2.67 -9.25
CA MET A 97 -4.59 -1.73 -9.15
C MET A 97 -5.57 -1.97 -10.28
N THR A 98 -6.86 -2.00 -9.94
CA THR A 98 -7.95 -2.03 -10.92
C THR A 98 -8.98 -0.97 -10.57
N TRP A 99 -9.47 -0.25 -11.58
CA TRP A 99 -10.60 0.67 -11.40
C TRP A 99 -11.85 -0.10 -10.98
N ARG A 100 -12.62 0.50 -10.08
CA ARG A 100 -13.95 0.04 -9.65
C ARG A 100 -15.03 0.66 -10.53
#